data_AF-A0A4R2ZNT8-F1
#
_entry.id   AF-A0A4R2ZNT8-F1
#
_cell.length_a   1.000
_cell.length_b   1.000
_cell.length_c   1.000
_cell.angle_alpha   90.00
_cell.angle_beta   90.00
_cell.angle_gamma   90.00
#
_symmetry.space_group_name_H-M   'P 1'
#
loop_
_entity.id
_entity.type
_entity.pdbx_description
1 polymer ?
#
loop_
_entity_poly.entity_id
_entity_poly.type
_entity_poly.pdbx_seq_one_letter_code
_entity_poly.pdbx_strand_id
1 'polypeptide(L)'
;MTLIHLHKILLIAGALTGFGFLFYLFLGDGVAFETHGIWASFANLLGILILLSQFILHFIVLLIICGTGTKGQELTVKQMWIIGIYCLIAVIANIVLILKHTTVSRSEMTVERKWRNSEKYEWEPAISNPEGYPVRVVEGRFFIESWSRNNAFPDIDNKFYDSRWGIGTSTFMSSDQGALVMPDSLRLSWYSVVEDCYYKLNVALDKEKISGLFKKGFEAKNHNGVFHRTYDEIIVGLAPGGDAALWVGGNWGNAVEVSFYQAQKIDSTEIELGQRQMIQEELGRLRASKDWLEQTHNADNLQAYDKWRKKYRKPYAWRLQFVKDADLVNPEVEVEFFNGEQVTIIDSLLPEQDFPVHALPSSLFLTSTGPDGKTKRDYVALDEENTFSVFEKLTMSKQKITVVVTCKINKQGEIEKITAKNNLEELPLKLKAD
;
A
#
# COMPACT_ATOMS: atom_id res chain seq x y z
N MET A 1 13.99 -48.71 -45.64
CA MET A 1 13.38 -49.03 -44.35
C MET A 1 12.26 -50.06 -44.58
N THR A 2 12.21 -51.17 -43.85
CA THR A 2 11.14 -52.16 -44.00
C THR A 2 9.91 -51.75 -43.19
N LEU A 3 8.73 -52.28 -43.54
CA LEU A 3 7.47 -52.03 -42.82
C LEU A 3 7.59 -52.35 -41.31
N ILE A 4 8.36 -53.37 -40.98
CA ILE A 4 8.64 -53.80 -39.59
C ILE A 4 9.40 -52.72 -38.81
N HIS A 5 10.37 -52.04 -39.42
CA HIS A 5 11.14 -50.97 -38.77
C HIS A 5 10.27 -49.72 -38.54
N LEU A 6 9.40 -49.39 -39.49
CA LEU A 6 8.44 -48.29 -39.36
C LEU A 6 7.47 -48.54 -38.20
N HIS A 7 6.99 -49.77 -38.07
CA HIS A 7 6.10 -50.17 -36.98
C HIS A 7 6.78 -50.05 -35.61
N LYS A 8 8.05 -50.47 -35.48
CA LYS A 8 8.83 -50.31 -34.25
C LYS A 8 9.03 -48.85 -33.85
N ILE A 9 9.36 -47.98 -34.82
CA ILE A 9 9.49 -46.53 -34.58
C ILE A 9 8.17 -45.94 -34.08
N LEU A 10 7.05 -46.33 -34.69
CA LEU A 10 5.72 -45.89 -34.30
C LEU A 10 5.37 -46.32 -32.86
N LEU A 11 5.70 -47.56 -32.48
CA LEU A 11 5.50 -48.05 -31.12
C LEU A 11 6.37 -47.31 -30.08
N ILE A 12 7.64 -47.05 -30.38
CA ILE A 12 8.55 -46.34 -29.46
C ILE A 12 8.10 -44.89 -29.28
N ALA A 13 7.78 -44.20 -30.37
CA ALA A 13 7.25 -42.83 -30.31
C ALA A 13 5.94 -42.79 -29.49
N GLY A 14 5.03 -43.75 -29.74
CA GLY A 14 3.79 -43.90 -28.99
C GLY A 14 4.02 -44.18 -27.50
N ALA A 15 5.00 -45.00 -27.16
CA ALA A 15 5.33 -45.33 -25.77
C ALA A 15 5.92 -44.12 -25.02
N LEU A 16 6.79 -43.32 -25.68
CA LEU A 16 7.35 -42.10 -25.09
C LEU A 16 6.26 -41.05 -24.82
N THR A 17 5.36 -40.84 -25.77
CA THR A 17 4.22 -39.92 -25.62
C THR A 17 3.21 -40.44 -24.59
N GLY A 18 2.90 -41.73 -24.62
CA GLY A 18 2.03 -42.38 -23.65
C GLY A 18 2.58 -42.31 -22.23
N PHE A 19 3.90 -42.49 -22.05
CA PHE A 19 4.55 -42.29 -20.76
C PHE A 19 4.41 -40.86 -20.26
N GLY A 20 4.67 -39.84 -21.10
CA GLY A 20 4.51 -38.44 -20.71
C GLY A 20 3.07 -38.11 -20.30
N PHE A 21 2.08 -38.63 -21.04
CA PHE A 21 0.67 -38.47 -20.71
C PHE A 21 0.27 -39.17 -19.41
N LEU A 22 0.67 -40.43 -19.21
CA LEU A 22 0.39 -41.16 -17.97
C LEU A 22 1.10 -40.51 -16.78
N PHE A 23 2.35 -40.09 -16.92
CA PHE A 23 3.09 -39.39 -15.87
C PHE A 23 2.41 -38.07 -15.48
N TYR A 24 1.89 -37.33 -16.46
CA TYR A 24 1.09 -36.13 -16.22
C TYR A 24 -0.22 -36.44 -15.46
N LEU A 25 -0.94 -37.49 -15.86
CA LEU A 25 -2.18 -37.91 -15.18
C LEU A 25 -1.93 -38.44 -13.75
N PHE A 26 -0.88 -39.23 -13.52
CA PHE A 26 -0.56 -39.80 -12.20
C PHE A 26 -0.04 -38.76 -11.20
N LEU A 27 0.52 -37.63 -11.68
CA LEU A 27 0.77 -36.46 -10.84
C LEU A 27 -0.53 -35.73 -10.41
N GLY A 28 -1.66 -36.05 -11.05
CA GLY A 28 -2.95 -35.36 -10.97
C GLY A 28 -3.61 -35.31 -9.59
N ASP A 29 -3.30 -36.22 -8.67
CA ASP A 29 -3.81 -36.09 -7.29
C ASP A 29 -3.10 -34.97 -6.50
N GLY A 30 -1.92 -34.54 -6.94
CA GLY A 30 -1.21 -33.38 -6.38
C GLY A 30 -1.30 -32.12 -7.25
N VAL A 31 -1.72 -32.23 -8.51
CA VAL A 31 -1.92 -31.11 -9.42
C VAL A 31 -3.42 -30.86 -9.46
N ALA A 32 -3.91 -29.91 -8.66
CA ALA A 32 -5.28 -29.47 -8.82
C ALA A 32 -5.45 -29.00 -10.27
N PHE A 33 -6.12 -29.79 -11.11
CA PHE A 33 -6.64 -29.28 -12.36
C PHE A 33 -7.53 -28.10 -11.96
N GLU A 34 -7.37 -26.93 -12.59
CA GLU A 34 -8.33 -25.86 -12.37
C GLU A 34 -9.72 -26.43 -12.74
N THR A 35 -10.54 -26.73 -11.74
CA THR A 35 -11.84 -27.39 -11.93
C THR A 35 -12.95 -26.39 -12.23
N HIS A 36 -12.63 -25.10 -12.26
CA HIS A 36 -13.60 -24.02 -12.39
C HIS A 36 -13.13 -22.98 -13.40
N GLY A 37 -13.91 -22.79 -14.47
CA GLY A 37 -13.67 -21.82 -15.52
C GLY A 37 -13.43 -22.44 -16.89
N ILE A 38 -13.77 -21.69 -17.93
CA ILE A 38 -13.58 -22.11 -19.34
C ILE A 38 -12.08 -22.11 -19.69
N TRP A 39 -11.33 -21.12 -19.21
CA TRP A 39 -9.89 -20.99 -19.46
C TRP A 39 -9.05 -22.10 -18.84
N ALA A 40 -9.42 -22.53 -17.64
CA ALA A 40 -8.90 -23.70 -16.96
C ALA A 40 -9.00 -24.97 -17.82
N SER A 41 -10.19 -25.21 -18.37
CA SER A 41 -10.46 -26.34 -19.27
C SER A 41 -9.62 -26.24 -20.55
N PHE A 42 -9.48 -25.05 -21.12
CA PHE A 42 -8.62 -24.82 -22.30
C PHE A 42 -7.14 -25.04 -22.00
N ALA A 43 -6.62 -24.58 -20.87
CA ALA A 43 -5.23 -24.77 -20.48
C ALA A 43 -4.89 -26.25 -20.27
N ASN A 44 -5.79 -26.98 -19.61
CA ASN A 44 -5.67 -28.44 -19.42
C ASN A 44 -5.72 -29.17 -20.77
N LEU A 45 -6.64 -28.80 -21.66
CA LEU A 45 -6.75 -29.36 -23.00
C LEU A 45 -5.49 -29.06 -23.84
N LEU A 46 -4.96 -27.84 -23.77
CA LEU A 46 -3.74 -27.44 -24.46
C LEU A 46 -2.52 -28.23 -23.96
N GLY A 47 -2.41 -28.44 -22.65
CA GLY A 47 -1.37 -29.29 -22.06
C GLY A 47 -1.42 -30.72 -22.58
N ILE A 48 -2.62 -31.31 -22.68
CA ILE A 48 -2.83 -32.63 -23.27
C ILE A 48 -2.45 -32.63 -24.76
N LEU A 49 -2.86 -31.61 -25.52
CA LEU A 49 -2.53 -31.48 -26.95
C LEU A 49 -1.01 -31.34 -27.18
N ILE A 50 -0.32 -30.57 -26.34
CA ILE A 50 1.15 -30.43 -26.40
C ILE A 50 1.81 -31.79 -26.13
N LEU A 51 1.39 -32.51 -25.10
CA LEU A 51 1.93 -33.84 -24.78
C LEU A 51 1.69 -34.84 -25.92
N LEU A 52 0.50 -34.82 -26.52
CA LEU A 52 0.17 -35.65 -27.68
C LEU A 52 0.97 -35.25 -28.93
N SER A 53 1.26 -33.96 -29.13
CA SER A 53 2.06 -33.46 -30.26
C SER A 53 3.52 -33.96 -30.23
N GLN A 54 4.04 -34.33 -29.06
CA GLN A 54 5.39 -34.89 -28.92
C GLN A 54 5.58 -36.19 -29.70
N PHE A 55 4.49 -36.91 -29.99
CA PHE A 55 4.51 -38.11 -30.82
C PHE A 55 5.16 -37.82 -32.18
N ILE A 56 4.79 -36.72 -32.81
CA ILE A 56 5.28 -36.33 -34.14
C ILE A 56 6.79 -36.04 -34.06
N LEU A 57 7.22 -35.33 -33.01
CA LEU A 57 8.62 -35.00 -32.80
C LEU A 57 9.47 -36.26 -32.55
N HIS A 58 9.02 -37.14 -31.67
CA HIS A 58 9.69 -38.41 -31.39
C HIS A 58 9.76 -39.29 -32.64
N PHE A 59 8.67 -39.37 -33.40
CA PHE A 59 8.60 -40.12 -34.65
C PHE A 59 9.62 -39.61 -35.69
N ILE A 60 9.72 -38.29 -35.89
CA ILE A 60 10.68 -37.68 -36.82
C ILE A 60 12.13 -37.95 -36.38
N VAL A 61 12.45 -37.77 -35.10
CA VAL A 61 13.81 -38.00 -34.60
C VAL A 61 14.20 -39.47 -34.72
N LEU A 62 13.31 -40.40 -34.38
CA LEU A 62 13.53 -41.83 -34.55
C LEU A 62 13.65 -42.23 -36.02
N LEU A 63 12.90 -41.60 -36.94
CA LEU A 63 13.06 -41.77 -38.38
C LEU A 63 14.44 -41.32 -38.86
N ILE A 64 14.96 -40.20 -38.37
CA ILE A 64 16.30 -39.71 -38.72
C ILE A 64 17.37 -40.69 -38.20
N ILE A 65 17.27 -41.12 -36.94
CA ILE A 65 18.23 -42.07 -36.34
C ILE A 65 18.23 -43.40 -37.10
N CYS A 66 17.06 -43.91 -37.50
CA CYS A 66 16.93 -45.18 -38.23
C CYS A 66 17.18 -45.05 -39.74
N GLY A 67 16.98 -43.87 -40.32
CA GLY A 67 17.04 -43.61 -41.76
C GLY A 67 18.45 -43.44 -42.33
N THR A 68 19.47 -43.32 -41.47
CA THR A 68 20.89 -43.21 -41.84
C THR A 68 21.53 -44.53 -42.27
N GLY A 69 20.79 -45.64 -42.28
CA GLY A 69 21.26 -46.97 -42.69
C GLY A 69 20.93 -47.35 -44.14
N THR A 70 21.70 -48.30 -44.68
CA THR A 70 21.48 -48.95 -45.98
C THR A 70 20.12 -49.68 -46.04
N LYS A 71 19.36 -49.52 -47.13
CA LYS A 71 18.03 -50.12 -47.30
C LYS A 71 18.11 -51.66 -47.18
N GLY A 72 17.46 -52.23 -46.16
CA GLY A 72 17.22 -53.68 -46.05
C GLY A 72 18.07 -54.42 -45.02
N GLN A 73 18.98 -53.75 -44.30
CA GLN A 73 19.73 -54.34 -43.18
C GLN A 73 19.07 -54.08 -41.83
N GLU A 74 19.34 -54.96 -40.85
CA GLU A 74 18.96 -54.76 -39.45
C GLU A 74 19.68 -53.54 -38.85
N LEU A 75 19.07 -52.93 -37.83
CA LEU A 75 19.68 -51.84 -37.06
C LEU A 75 21.04 -52.27 -36.49
N THR A 76 22.06 -51.43 -36.66
CA THR A 76 23.38 -51.68 -36.05
C THR A 76 23.32 -51.55 -34.53
N VAL A 77 24.21 -52.25 -33.82
CA VAL A 77 24.37 -52.13 -32.36
C VAL A 77 24.54 -50.66 -31.92
N LYS A 78 25.29 -49.87 -32.70
CA LYS A 78 25.49 -48.44 -32.46
C LYS A 78 24.17 -47.66 -32.54
N GLN A 79 23.33 -47.92 -33.54
CA GLN A 79 22.01 -47.28 -33.66
C GLN A 79 21.07 -47.69 -32.53
N MET A 80 21.09 -48.95 -32.08
CA MET A 80 20.31 -49.39 -30.93
C MET A 80 20.69 -48.65 -29.63
N TRP A 81 22.00 -48.45 -29.38
CA TRP A 81 22.47 -47.65 -28.25
C TRP A 81 22.04 -46.18 -28.35
N ILE A 82 22.12 -45.58 -29.54
CA ILE A 82 21.66 -44.20 -29.77
C ILE A 82 20.16 -44.05 -29.50
N ILE A 83 19.34 -45.00 -29.96
CA ILE A 83 17.89 -45.02 -29.69
C ILE A 83 17.63 -45.15 -28.18
N GLY A 84 18.34 -46.04 -27.49
CA GLY A 84 18.21 -46.22 -26.04
C GLY A 84 18.56 -44.95 -25.26
N ILE A 85 19.68 -44.30 -25.59
CA ILE A 85 20.10 -43.03 -24.98
C ILE A 85 19.08 -41.93 -25.27
N TYR A 86 18.60 -41.83 -26.51
CA TYR A 86 17.57 -40.87 -26.88
C TYR A 86 16.28 -41.08 -26.08
N CYS A 87 15.80 -42.32 -25.96
CA CYS A 87 14.59 -42.63 -25.19
C CYS A 87 14.76 -42.24 -23.72
N LEU A 88 15.94 -42.53 -23.12
CA LEU A 88 16.24 -42.13 -21.75
C LEU A 88 16.23 -40.61 -21.58
N ILE A 89 16.88 -39.87 -22.48
CA ILE A 89 16.88 -38.40 -22.46
C ILE A 89 15.46 -37.85 -22.64
N ALA A 90 14.68 -38.39 -23.56
CA ALA A 90 13.30 -37.99 -23.81
C ALA A 90 12.41 -38.17 -22.58
N VAL A 91 12.52 -39.33 -21.91
CA VAL A 91 11.82 -39.61 -20.65
C VAL A 91 12.21 -38.61 -19.56
N ILE A 92 13.51 -38.39 -19.34
CA ILE A 92 14.00 -37.45 -18.32
C ILE A 92 13.54 -36.03 -18.64
N ALA A 93 13.64 -35.59 -19.90
CA ALA A 93 13.21 -34.27 -20.34
C ALA A 93 11.71 -34.07 -20.10
N ASN A 94 10.87 -35.06 -20.44
CA ASN A 94 9.44 -35.01 -20.18
C ASN A 94 9.12 -34.91 -18.68
N ILE A 95 9.79 -35.72 -17.84
CA ILE A 95 9.64 -35.64 -16.38
C ILE A 95 9.99 -34.24 -15.89
N VAL A 96 11.15 -33.68 -16.28
CA VAL A 96 11.61 -32.35 -15.83
C VAL A 96 10.65 -31.25 -16.30
N LEU A 97 10.20 -31.29 -17.55
CA LEU A 97 9.25 -30.31 -18.09
C LEU A 97 7.92 -30.34 -17.35
N ILE A 98 7.35 -31.54 -17.14
CA ILE A 98 6.09 -31.73 -16.42
C ILE A 98 6.23 -31.26 -14.96
N LEU A 99 7.31 -31.62 -14.27
CA LEU A 99 7.55 -31.19 -12.89
C LEU A 99 7.70 -29.67 -12.77
N LYS A 100 8.43 -29.01 -13.69
CA LYS A 100 8.58 -27.55 -13.69
C LYS A 100 7.23 -26.85 -13.91
N HIS A 101 6.49 -27.27 -14.92
CA HIS A 101 5.19 -26.66 -15.25
C HIS A 101 4.19 -26.82 -14.10
N THR A 102 4.07 -28.04 -13.56
CA THR A 102 3.14 -28.32 -12.45
C THR A 102 3.50 -27.58 -11.17
N THR A 103 4.79 -27.34 -10.90
CA THR A 103 5.24 -26.55 -9.74
C THR A 103 4.78 -25.09 -9.85
N VAL A 104 4.94 -24.48 -11.02
CA VAL A 104 4.48 -23.10 -11.27
C VAL A 104 2.97 -23.00 -11.12
N SER A 105 2.20 -23.87 -11.78
CA SER A 105 0.73 -23.87 -11.68
C SER A 105 0.24 -24.07 -10.24
N ARG A 106 0.87 -24.97 -9.46
CA ARG A 106 0.55 -25.16 -8.03
C ARG A 106 0.80 -23.89 -7.22
N SER A 107 1.89 -23.18 -7.50
CA SER A 107 2.20 -21.92 -6.82
C SER A 107 1.14 -20.85 -7.13
N GLU A 108 0.78 -20.66 -8.41
CA GLU A 108 -0.27 -19.72 -8.82
C GLU A 108 -1.62 -20.05 -8.18
N MET A 109 -2.05 -21.32 -8.20
CA MET A 109 -3.30 -21.74 -7.56
C MET A 109 -3.31 -21.55 -6.04
N THR A 110 -2.17 -21.75 -5.38
CA THR A 110 -2.06 -21.55 -3.93
C THR A 110 -2.24 -20.07 -3.59
N VAL A 111 -1.63 -19.19 -4.38
CA VAL A 111 -1.76 -17.74 -4.24
C VAL A 111 -3.19 -17.29 -4.54
N GLU A 112 -3.80 -17.76 -5.63
CA GLU A 112 -5.18 -17.46 -6.00
C GLU A 112 -6.17 -17.93 -4.92
N ARG A 113 -5.97 -19.12 -4.36
CA ARG A 113 -6.79 -19.64 -3.26
C ARG A 113 -6.65 -18.77 -2.01
N LYS A 114 -5.44 -18.34 -1.66
CA LYS A 114 -5.20 -17.42 -0.55
C LYS A 114 -5.93 -16.09 -0.80
N TRP A 115 -5.81 -15.52 -2.00
CA TRP A 115 -6.49 -14.29 -2.37
C TRP A 115 -8.02 -14.42 -2.26
N ARG A 116 -8.61 -15.49 -2.81
CA ARG A 116 -10.05 -15.75 -2.73
C ARG A 116 -10.57 -15.78 -1.29
N ASN A 117 -9.78 -16.37 -0.38
CA ASN A 117 -10.14 -16.52 1.03
C ASN A 117 -9.73 -15.32 1.90
N SER A 118 -9.03 -14.33 1.34
CA SER A 118 -8.63 -13.13 2.07
C SER A 118 -9.79 -12.13 2.13
N GLU A 119 -9.91 -11.43 3.26
CA GLU A 119 -10.77 -10.25 3.39
C GLU A 119 -10.28 -9.15 2.45
N LYS A 120 -11.23 -8.36 1.94
CA LYS A 120 -11.00 -7.31 0.95
C LYS A 120 -11.75 -6.07 1.39
N TYR A 121 -11.16 -4.92 1.14
CA TYR A 121 -11.71 -3.60 1.47
C TYR A 121 -11.55 -2.67 0.28
N GLU A 122 -12.42 -1.67 0.19
CA GLU A 122 -12.22 -0.53 -0.70
C GLU A 122 -11.28 0.43 0.02
N TRP A 123 -10.06 0.57 -0.50
CA TRP A 123 -9.08 1.54 -0.04
C TRP A 123 -8.25 2.11 -1.18
N GLU A 124 -7.65 3.27 -0.96
CA GLU A 124 -6.86 4.00 -1.94
C GLU A 124 -5.43 4.25 -1.45
N PRO A 125 -4.41 4.07 -2.29
CA PRO A 125 -3.05 4.52 -2.00
C PRO A 125 -2.98 6.04 -2.15
N ALA A 126 -2.57 6.72 -1.08
CA ALA A 126 -2.51 8.18 -1.08
C ALA A 126 -1.13 8.69 -0.65
N ILE A 127 -0.75 9.86 -1.15
CA ILE A 127 0.46 10.58 -0.74
C ILE A 127 0.06 11.83 0.02
N SER A 128 0.80 12.11 1.09
CA SER A 128 0.76 13.36 1.84
C SER A 128 2.18 13.93 1.92
N ASN A 129 2.31 15.24 2.07
CA ASN A 129 3.56 15.91 2.35
C ASN A 129 3.29 17.17 3.18
N PRO A 130 4.26 17.67 3.96
CA PRO A 130 4.14 18.95 4.62
C PRO A 130 3.94 20.09 3.62
N GLU A 131 3.15 21.09 4.03
CA GLU A 131 3.01 22.34 3.29
C GLU A 131 4.39 22.95 3.03
N GLY A 132 4.58 23.45 1.82
CA GLY A 132 5.85 24.03 1.36
C GLY A 132 7.01 23.06 1.23
N TYR A 133 6.74 21.74 1.29
CA TYR A 133 7.68 20.67 0.98
C TYR A 133 7.13 19.76 -0.12
N PRO A 134 7.04 20.24 -1.37
CA PRO A 134 6.52 19.43 -2.46
C PRO A 134 7.48 18.29 -2.80
N VAL A 135 6.88 17.18 -3.23
CA VAL A 135 7.60 15.96 -3.60
C VAL A 135 7.14 15.47 -4.97
N ARG A 136 8.07 14.87 -5.71
CA ARG A 136 7.79 14.26 -7.01
C ARG A 136 7.97 12.77 -6.90
N VAL A 137 6.88 12.01 -6.81
CA VAL A 137 6.94 10.54 -6.76
C VAL A 137 7.48 10.03 -8.09
N VAL A 138 8.46 9.14 -8.07
CA VAL A 138 9.06 8.53 -9.27
C VAL A 138 8.46 7.17 -9.55
N GLU A 139 8.37 6.34 -8.50
CA GLU A 139 7.74 5.01 -8.53
C GLU A 139 7.11 4.77 -7.17
N GLY A 140 5.85 4.36 -7.11
CA GLY A 140 5.20 3.97 -5.86
C GLY A 140 4.21 2.85 -6.08
N ARG A 141 4.30 1.79 -5.29
CA ARG A 141 3.39 0.63 -5.36
C ARG A 141 3.29 -0.05 -4.00
N PHE A 142 2.04 -0.37 -3.63
CA PHE A 142 1.76 -1.33 -2.58
C PHE A 142 1.73 -2.75 -3.15
N PHE A 143 2.39 -3.70 -2.49
CA PHE A 143 2.46 -5.08 -2.94
C PHE A 143 1.58 -5.96 -2.06
N ILE A 144 0.79 -6.81 -2.71
CA ILE A 144 -0.07 -7.80 -2.07
C ILE A 144 0.46 -9.18 -2.46
N GLU A 145 0.88 -9.99 -1.50
CA GLU A 145 1.44 -11.33 -1.74
C GLU A 145 0.35 -12.30 -2.25
N SER A 146 -0.85 -12.22 -1.69
CA SER A 146 -2.02 -12.95 -2.15
C SER A 146 -2.64 -12.21 -3.35
N TRP A 147 -2.03 -12.36 -4.52
CA TRP A 147 -2.44 -11.67 -5.74
C TRP A 147 -3.27 -12.56 -6.69
N SER A 148 -4.22 -11.96 -7.39
CA SER A 148 -4.98 -12.59 -8.49
C SER A 148 -4.76 -11.82 -9.78
N ARG A 149 -4.87 -12.48 -10.93
CA ARG A 149 -4.80 -11.82 -12.25
C ARG A 149 -5.88 -10.74 -12.45
N ASN A 150 -6.93 -10.77 -11.64
CA ASN A 150 -8.00 -9.78 -11.65
C ASN A 150 -7.83 -8.66 -10.60
N ASN A 151 -6.72 -8.65 -9.83
CA ASN A 151 -6.47 -7.56 -8.90
C ASN A 151 -6.01 -6.30 -9.63
N ALA A 152 -6.56 -5.17 -9.19
CA ALA A 152 -5.96 -3.88 -9.46
C ALA A 152 -4.56 -3.80 -8.84
N PHE A 153 -3.68 -3.03 -9.46
CA PHE A 153 -2.40 -2.67 -8.87
C PHE A 153 -2.57 -1.35 -8.12
N PRO A 154 -2.45 -1.33 -6.78
CA PRO A 154 -2.53 -0.12 -5.97
C PRO A 154 -1.24 0.71 -6.13
N ASP A 155 -1.10 1.28 -7.32
CA ASP A 155 0.01 2.13 -7.72
C ASP A 155 -0.25 3.57 -7.25
N ILE A 156 0.82 4.24 -6.86
CA ILE A 156 0.83 5.66 -6.58
C ILE A 156 1.24 6.38 -7.85
N ASP A 157 0.49 7.42 -8.23
CA ASP A 157 0.77 8.19 -9.44
C ASP A 157 2.21 8.72 -9.46
N ASN A 158 2.83 8.58 -10.62
CA ASN A 158 4.12 9.18 -10.95
C ASN A 158 3.94 10.68 -11.29
N LYS A 159 3.64 11.51 -10.28
CA LYS A 159 3.39 12.97 -10.42
C LYS A 159 3.92 13.81 -9.25
N PHE A 160 3.79 15.13 -9.38
CA PHE A 160 4.01 16.07 -8.28
C PHE A 160 2.88 16.01 -7.26
N TYR A 161 3.28 16.07 -6.00
CA TYR A 161 2.40 16.22 -4.85
C TYR A 161 2.79 17.47 -4.09
N ASP A 162 1.78 18.28 -3.84
CA ASP A 162 1.80 19.40 -2.90
C ASP A 162 0.50 19.36 -2.13
N SER A 163 0.58 18.91 -0.87
CA SER A 163 -0.55 18.59 -0.02
C SER A 163 -0.31 19.16 1.38
N ARG A 164 -1.13 18.74 2.33
CA ARG A 164 -1.03 19.04 3.75
C ARG A 164 -0.68 17.78 4.53
N TRP A 165 0.13 17.93 5.57
CA TRP A 165 0.59 16.81 6.40
C TRP A 165 -0.60 16.08 7.04
N GLY A 166 -0.64 14.75 6.88
CA GLY A 166 -1.74 13.90 7.36
C GLY A 166 -2.91 13.75 6.39
N ILE A 167 -3.01 14.60 5.35
CA ILE A 167 -4.05 14.51 4.33
C ILE A 167 -3.54 13.81 3.07
N GLY A 168 -4.21 12.71 2.73
CA GLY A 168 -3.93 11.92 1.54
C GLY A 168 -4.40 12.61 0.25
N THR A 169 -3.62 12.46 -0.81
CA THR A 169 -4.03 12.75 -2.18
C THR A 169 -3.88 11.48 -3.01
N SER A 170 -4.99 11.04 -3.59
CA SER A 170 -5.10 9.86 -4.45
C SER A 170 -5.78 10.22 -5.78
N THR A 171 -5.54 9.38 -6.78
CA THR A 171 -6.30 9.30 -8.05
C THR A 171 -6.74 7.88 -8.34
N PHE A 172 -6.31 6.93 -7.51
CA PHE A 172 -6.66 5.54 -7.62
C PHE A 172 -7.88 5.29 -6.76
N MET A 173 -8.95 4.77 -7.36
CA MET A 173 -10.17 4.41 -6.64
C MET A 173 -10.40 2.91 -6.75
N SER A 174 -10.25 2.17 -5.65
CA SER A 174 -10.52 0.73 -5.66
C SER A 174 -12.00 0.39 -5.82
N SER A 175 -12.93 1.30 -5.49
CA SER A 175 -14.35 1.11 -5.76
C SER A 175 -14.63 0.83 -7.25
N ASP A 176 -13.83 1.42 -8.14
CA ASP A 176 -13.97 1.27 -9.60
C ASP A 176 -13.25 0.03 -10.12
N GLN A 177 -12.23 -0.43 -9.40
CA GLN A 177 -11.34 -1.54 -9.81
C GLN A 177 -11.61 -2.85 -9.04
N GLY A 178 -12.47 -2.82 -8.02
CA GLY A 178 -12.76 -3.90 -7.10
C GLY A 178 -11.99 -3.82 -5.78
N ALA A 179 -12.63 -4.30 -4.70
CA ALA A 179 -12.05 -4.34 -3.37
C ALA A 179 -10.75 -5.14 -3.30
N LEU A 180 -9.77 -4.63 -2.55
CA LEU A 180 -8.40 -5.11 -2.49
C LEU A 180 -8.08 -5.75 -1.15
N VAL A 181 -7.19 -6.76 -1.18
CA VAL A 181 -6.59 -7.31 0.04
C VAL A 181 -5.60 -6.28 0.61
N MET A 182 -5.47 -6.23 1.93
CA MET A 182 -4.50 -5.34 2.58
C MET A 182 -3.06 -5.63 2.13
N PRO A 183 -2.24 -4.57 1.93
CA PRO A 183 -0.90 -4.72 1.38
C PRO A 183 0.08 -5.28 2.40
N ASP A 184 1.06 -6.04 1.90
CA ASP A 184 2.10 -6.69 2.68
C ASP A 184 3.41 -5.85 2.70
N SER A 185 3.66 -5.06 1.65
CA SER A 185 4.83 -4.17 1.59
C SER A 185 4.58 -2.92 0.72
N LEU A 186 5.45 -1.92 0.88
CA LEU A 186 5.48 -0.69 0.10
C LEU A 186 6.86 -0.53 -0.54
N ARG A 187 6.89 -0.22 -1.84
CA ARG A 187 8.06 0.36 -2.49
C ARG A 187 7.72 1.72 -3.02
N LEU A 188 8.53 2.71 -2.66
CA LEU A 188 8.30 4.09 -3.02
C LEU A 188 9.64 4.78 -3.26
N SER A 189 9.73 5.57 -4.31
CA SER A 189 10.83 6.48 -4.55
C SER A 189 10.28 7.83 -4.96
N TRP A 190 10.93 8.89 -4.50
CA TRP A 190 10.52 10.25 -4.79
C TRP A 190 11.73 11.17 -4.85
N TYR A 191 11.54 12.31 -5.52
CA TYR A 191 12.46 13.42 -5.50
C TYR A 191 11.90 14.50 -4.56
N SER A 192 12.73 14.94 -3.62
CA SER A 192 12.46 16.10 -2.78
C SER A 192 12.87 17.36 -3.52
N VAL A 193 11.91 18.26 -3.74
CA VAL A 193 12.17 19.51 -4.46
C VAL A 193 13.01 20.47 -3.61
N VAL A 194 12.76 20.49 -2.30
CA VAL A 194 13.45 21.37 -1.36
C VAL A 194 14.87 20.89 -1.08
N GLU A 195 15.10 19.58 -1.02
CA GLU A 195 16.42 19.01 -0.72
C GLU A 195 17.26 18.67 -1.97
N ASP A 196 16.68 18.81 -3.16
CA ASP A 196 17.28 18.47 -4.45
C ASP A 196 17.91 17.06 -4.46
N CYS A 197 17.17 16.08 -3.96
CA CYS A 197 17.66 14.71 -3.90
C CYS A 197 16.55 13.65 -3.98
N TYR A 198 16.97 12.43 -4.29
CA TYR A 198 16.10 11.27 -4.39
C TYR A 198 16.12 10.44 -3.11
N TYR A 199 14.97 9.91 -2.75
CA TYR A 199 14.79 8.96 -1.66
C TYR A 199 14.13 7.69 -2.15
N LYS A 200 14.42 6.59 -1.46
CA LYS A 200 13.84 5.27 -1.71
C LYS A 200 13.46 4.59 -0.40
N LEU A 201 12.25 4.08 -0.35
CA LEU A 201 11.66 3.34 0.75
C LEU A 201 11.22 1.97 0.24
N ASN A 202 11.65 0.91 0.94
CA ASN A 202 11.23 -0.46 0.69
C ASN A 202 11.02 -1.14 2.04
N VAL A 203 9.76 -1.31 2.43
CA VAL A 203 9.39 -1.75 3.79
C VAL A 203 8.27 -2.77 3.76
N ALA A 204 8.32 -3.74 4.68
CA ALA A 204 7.18 -4.57 5.01
C ALA A 204 6.19 -3.76 5.86
N LEU A 205 4.90 -4.01 5.67
CA LEU A 205 3.83 -3.32 6.39
C LEU A 205 3.24 -4.22 7.47
N ASP A 206 2.77 -3.61 8.57
CA ASP A 206 2.01 -4.30 9.60
C ASP A 206 0.56 -4.52 9.12
N LYS A 207 0.40 -5.53 8.25
CA LYS A 207 -0.87 -5.89 7.65
C LYS A 207 -1.94 -6.25 8.68
N GLU A 208 -1.54 -6.84 9.82
CA GLU A 208 -2.48 -7.20 10.89
C GLU A 208 -3.03 -5.94 11.56
N LYS A 209 -2.16 -4.97 11.92
CA LYS A 209 -2.59 -3.69 12.49
C LYS A 209 -3.49 -2.92 11.52
N ILE A 210 -3.12 -2.84 10.24
CA ILE A 210 -3.93 -2.17 9.21
C ILE A 210 -5.30 -2.86 9.09
N SER A 211 -5.31 -4.18 8.91
CA SER A 211 -6.56 -4.95 8.80
C SER A 211 -7.43 -4.81 10.04
N GLY A 212 -6.83 -4.77 11.23
CA GLY A 212 -7.52 -4.55 12.51
C GLY A 212 -8.24 -3.20 12.55
N LEU A 213 -7.60 -2.13 12.07
CA LEU A 213 -8.22 -0.80 11.96
C LEU A 213 -9.40 -0.81 10.99
N PHE A 214 -9.23 -1.40 9.80
CA PHE A 214 -10.29 -1.52 8.81
C PHE A 214 -11.49 -2.38 9.28
N LYS A 215 -11.24 -3.41 10.09
CA LYS A 215 -12.33 -4.19 10.73
C LYS A 215 -13.04 -3.41 11.82
N LYS A 216 -12.28 -2.68 12.64
CA LYS A 216 -12.80 -1.93 13.77
C LYS A 216 -13.67 -0.75 13.29
N GLY A 217 -13.23 -0.05 12.25
CA GLY A 217 -13.89 1.14 11.75
C GLY A 217 -14.02 2.25 12.80
N PHE A 218 -14.92 3.19 12.54
CA PHE A 218 -15.22 4.33 13.38
C PHE A 218 -16.66 4.82 13.16
N GLU A 219 -17.15 5.72 14.01
CA GLU A 219 -18.44 6.37 13.83
C GLU A 219 -18.29 7.62 12.97
N ALA A 220 -19.18 7.78 11.99
CA ALA A 220 -19.27 8.94 11.13
C ALA A 220 -20.68 9.53 11.22
N LYS A 221 -20.85 10.79 10.81
CA LYS A 221 -22.14 11.48 10.86
C LYS A 221 -22.43 12.21 9.57
N ASN A 222 -23.66 12.09 9.11
CA ASN A 222 -24.21 12.87 8.01
C ASN A 222 -25.59 13.43 8.39
N HIS A 223 -26.31 13.99 7.41
CA HIS A 223 -27.65 14.56 7.63
C HIS A 223 -28.70 13.55 8.13
N ASN A 224 -28.48 12.24 7.95
CA ASN A 224 -29.37 11.16 8.41
C ASN A 224 -29.03 10.64 9.81
N GLY A 225 -27.95 11.13 10.44
CA GLY A 225 -27.52 10.74 11.77
C GLY A 225 -26.13 10.09 11.80
N VAL A 226 -25.83 9.43 12.92
CA VAL A 226 -24.58 8.71 13.16
C VAL A 226 -24.68 7.31 12.58
N PHE A 227 -23.64 6.87 11.87
CA PHE A 227 -23.55 5.55 11.26
C PHE A 227 -22.12 5.02 11.37
N HIS A 228 -21.98 3.69 11.30
CA HIS A 228 -20.68 3.05 11.30
C HIS A 228 -20.02 3.14 9.92
N ARG A 229 -18.75 3.50 9.87
CA ARG A 229 -17.92 3.51 8.67
C ARG A 229 -16.58 2.83 8.94
N THR A 230 -15.83 2.55 7.89
CA THR A 230 -14.43 2.17 7.98
C THR A 230 -13.55 3.14 7.20
N TYR A 231 -12.24 2.94 7.36
CA TYR A 231 -11.19 3.65 6.63
C TYR A 231 -11.24 3.29 5.15
N ASP A 232 -10.78 4.20 4.30
CA ASP A 232 -10.78 4.07 2.84
C ASP A 232 -9.46 4.53 2.20
N GLU A 233 -8.42 4.83 3.00
CA GLU A 233 -7.12 5.25 2.49
C GLU A 233 -5.96 4.61 3.26
N ILE A 234 -4.86 4.34 2.55
CA ILE A 234 -3.55 4.07 3.11
C ILE A 234 -2.62 5.19 2.64
N ILE A 235 -2.27 6.09 3.55
CA ILE A 235 -1.61 7.35 3.26
C ILE A 235 -0.12 7.25 3.61
N VAL A 236 0.76 7.61 2.68
CA VAL A 236 2.20 7.75 2.93
C VAL A 236 2.57 9.22 2.97
N GLY A 237 2.93 9.71 4.16
CA GLY A 237 3.39 11.08 4.39
C GLY A 237 4.88 11.22 4.20
N LEU A 238 5.31 11.99 3.19
CA LEU A 238 6.71 12.21 2.83
C LEU A 238 7.21 13.53 3.42
N ALA A 239 8.05 13.43 4.46
CA ALA A 239 8.61 14.58 5.16
C ALA A 239 10.09 14.82 4.79
N PRO A 240 10.63 16.02 5.09
CA PRO A 240 12.05 16.33 4.97
C PRO A 240 12.97 15.27 5.58
N GLY A 241 14.11 15.03 4.92
CA GLY A 241 15.18 14.17 5.43
C GLY A 241 14.94 12.68 5.15
N GLY A 242 13.95 12.35 4.33
CA GLY A 242 13.56 10.97 4.03
C GLY A 242 12.62 10.36 5.07
N ASP A 243 12.10 11.15 5.99
CA ASP A 243 11.10 10.71 6.96
C ASP A 243 9.78 10.33 6.27
N ALA A 244 9.22 9.18 6.61
CA ALA A 244 7.98 8.70 5.99
C ALA A 244 7.00 8.14 7.02
N ALA A 245 5.84 8.76 7.15
CA ALA A 245 4.75 8.28 8.00
C ALA A 245 3.75 7.45 7.19
N LEU A 246 3.20 6.41 7.80
CA LEU A 246 2.13 5.61 7.21
C LEU A 246 0.89 5.73 8.10
N TRP A 247 -0.19 6.24 7.52
CA TRP A 247 -1.48 6.31 8.18
C TRP A 247 -2.51 5.43 7.47
N VAL A 248 -3.49 5.00 8.25
CA VAL A 248 -4.76 4.51 7.74
C VAL A 248 -5.76 5.64 7.91
N GLY A 249 -6.27 6.14 6.79
CA GLY A 249 -7.09 7.34 6.68
C GLY A 249 -8.52 7.03 6.28
N GLY A 250 -9.42 7.89 6.73
CA GLY A 250 -10.83 7.86 6.42
C GLY A 250 -11.28 9.23 5.97
N ASN A 251 -12.01 9.32 4.86
CA ASN A 251 -12.58 10.57 4.31
C ASN A 251 -13.61 11.31 5.21
N TRP A 252 -13.67 10.99 6.51
CA TRP A 252 -14.57 11.55 7.53
C TRP A 252 -13.78 11.96 8.80
N GLY A 253 -12.58 12.53 8.63
CA GLY A 253 -11.81 13.15 9.70
C GLY A 253 -11.15 12.17 10.70
N ASN A 254 -10.87 10.95 10.26
CA ASN A 254 -10.22 9.94 11.11
C ASN A 254 -8.99 9.38 10.42
N ALA A 255 -7.83 9.54 11.05
CA ALA A 255 -6.56 9.03 10.54
C ALA A 255 -5.70 8.53 11.71
N VAL A 256 -5.16 7.32 11.58
CA VAL A 256 -4.34 6.68 12.63
C VAL A 256 -2.98 6.33 12.09
N GLU A 257 -1.93 6.69 12.81
CA GLU A 257 -0.56 6.37 12.45
C GLU A 257 -0.27 4.89 12.74
N VAL A 258 0.07 4.17 11.67
CA VAL A 258 0.39 2.75 11.75
C VAL A 258 1.87 2.54 11.99
N SER A 259 2.72 3.29 11.29
CA SER A 259 4.17 3.15 11.34
C SER A 259 4.88 4.40 10.87
N PHE A 260 6.16 4.53 11.24
CA PHE A 260 7.04 5.60 10.80
C PHE A 260 8.39 5.04 10.37
N TYR A 261 8.89 5.51 9.22
CA TYR A 261 10.05 4.97 8.55
C TYR A 261 11.09 6.04 8.25
N GLN A 262 12.30 5.59 7.90
CA GLN A 262 13.37 6.40 7.33
C GLN A 262 13.67 5.84 5.95
N ALA A 263 13.49 6.62 4.91
CA ALA A 263 13.92 6.28 3.56
C ALA A 263 15.42 6.51 3.40
N GLN A 264 16.00 5.76 2.47
CA GLN A 264 17.39 5.90 2.07
C GLN A 264 17.51 7.00 1.02
N LYS A 265 18.42 7.95 1.24
CA LYS A 265 18.86 8.88 0.18
C LYS A 265 19.65 8.10 -0.86
N ILE A 266 19.29 8.22 -2.13
CA ILE A 266 19.90 7.50 -3.25
C ILE A 266 20.53 8.45 -4.26
N ASP A 267 21.49 7.95 -5.04
CA ASP A 267 22.08 8.71 -6.13
C ASP A 267 21.11 8.76 -7.32
N SER A 268 21.12 9.89 -8.05
CA SER A 268 20.27 10.04 -9.23
C SER A 268 20.52 8.94 -10.29
N THR A 269 21.72 8.35 -10.35
CA THR A 269 22.06 7.26 -11.28
C THR A 269 21.25 5.98 -11.06
N GLU A 270 20.64 5.81 -9.88
CA GLU A 270 19.69 4.71 -9.62
C GLU A 270 18.33 4.93 -10.30
N ILE A 271 18.02 6.15 -10.74
CA ILE A 271 16.81 6.49 -11.48
C ILE A 271 17.09 6.43 -12.98
N GLU A 272 16.17 5.82 -13.72
CA GLU A 272 16.26 5.73 -15.18
C GLU A 272 16.49 7.10 -15.81
N LEU A 273 17.40 7.18 -16.79
CA LEU A 273 17.79 8.45 -17.42
C LEU A 273 16.59 9.21 -18.00
N GLY A 274 15.65 8.51 -18.66
CA GLY A 274 14.45 9.12 -19.23
C GLY A 274 13.54 9.74 -18.16
N GLN A 275 13.33 9.03 -17.04
CA GLN A 275 12.56 9.55 -15.90
C GLN A 275 13.22 10.77 -15.27
N ARG A 276 14.55 10.74 -15.12
CA ARG A 276 15.31 11.90 -14.62
C ARG A 276 15.13 13.12 -15.49
N GLN A 277 15.28 12.97 -16.81
CA GLN A 277 15.11 14.08 -17.74
C GLN A 277 13.70 14.67 -17.67
N MET A 278 12.67 13.82 -17.65
CA MET A 278 11.28 14.23 -17.50
C MET A 278 11.05 15.02 -16.21
N ILE A 279 11.57 14.55 -15.08
CA ILE A 279 11.45 15.23 -13.78
C ILE A 279 12.13 16.59 -13.84
N GLN A 280 13.35 16.68 -14.39
CA GLN A 280 14.07 17.95 -14.50
C GLN A 280 13.38 18.96 -15.42
N GLU A 281 12.77 18.52 -16.53
CA GLU A 281 11.96 19.37 -17.41
C GLU A 281 10.68 19.86 -16.72
N GLU A 282 10.01 19.00 -15.96
CA GLU A 282 8.82 19.36 -15.18
C GLU A 282 9.17 20.36 -14.06
N LEU A 283 10.26 20.11 -13.32
CA LEU A 283 10.82 21.06 -12.35
C LEU A 283 11.20 22.39 -13.00
N GLY A 284 11.81 22.38 -14.17
CA GLY A 284 12.16 23.60 -14.90
C GLY A 284 10.94 24.45 -15.23
N ARG A 285 9.83 23.81 -15.65
CA ARG A 285 8.55 24.49 -15.93
C ARG A 285 7.91 25.05 -14.67
N LEU A 286 7.83 24.26 -13.61
CA LEU A 286 7.31 24.71 -12.31
C LEU A 286 8.15 25.87 -11.75
N ARG A 287 9.47 25.78 -11.89
CA ARG A 287 10.39 26.82 -11.43
C ARG A 287 10.22 28.14 -12.17
N ALA A 288 9.91 28.07 -13.45
CA ALA A 288 9.73 29.23 -14.31
C ALA A 288 8.38 29.95 -14.10
N SER A 289 7.33 29.27 -13.62
CA SER A 289 6.02 29.90 -13.43
C SER A 289 5.95 30.89 -12.27
N LYS A 290 6.98 30.95 -11.40
CA LYS A 290 7.07 31.77 -10.17
C LYS A 290 6.01 31.48 -9.09
N ASP A 291 4.88 30.87 -9.44
CA ASP A 291 3.82 30.46 -8.50
C ASP A 291 4.36 29.52 -7.39
N TRP A 292 5.37 28.70 -7.71
CA TRP A 292 5.94 27.72 -6.78
C TRP A 292 6.93 28.33 -5.76
N LEU A 293 7.53 29.50 -6.07
CA LEU A 293 8.60 30.12 -5.27
C LEU A 293 8.07 30.77 -3.99
N GLU A 294 6.77 31.13 -3.97
CA GLU A 294 6.11 31.66 -2.79
C GLU A 294 5.62 30.57 -1.84
N GLN A 295 5.39 29.35 -2.36
CA GLN A 295 4.84 28.22 -1.60
C GLN A 295 5.92 27.32 -1.00
N THR A 296 7.11 27.26 -1.59
CA THR A 296 8.18 26.37 -1.13
C THR A 296 9.04 27.01 -0.06
N HIS A 297 9.21 26.32 1.07
CA HIS A 297 10.09 26.79 2.12
C HIS A 297 11.54 26.78 1.65
N ASN A 298 12.27 27.90 1.85
CA ASN A 298 13.71 27.93 1.63
C ASN A 298 14.41 26.88 2.53
N ALA A 299 15.44 26.23 2.00
CA ALA A 299 16.21 25.20 2.71
C ALA A 299 16.74 25.64 4.08
N ASP A 300 16.88 26.94 4.34
CA ASP A 300 17.30 27.48 5.64
C ASP A 300 16.21 27.36 6.74
N ASN A 301 14.95 27.07 6.39
CA ASN A 301 13.88 26.70 7.31
C ASN A 301 13.79 25.17 7.57
N LEU A 302 14.72 24.35 7.02
CA LEU A 302 14.81 22.90 7.26
C LEU A 302 15.35 22.52 8.67
N GLN A 303 15.54 23.48 9.58
CA GLN A 303 16.27 23.31 10.85
C GLN A 303 15.72 22.26 11.83
N ALA A 304 14.67 21.52 11.52
CA ALA A 304 14.24 20.41 12.36
C ALA A 304 13.80 19.18 11.55
N TYR A 305 14.70 18.56 10.78
CA TYR A 305 14.51 17.16 10.34
C TYR A 305 14.04 16.26 11.50
N ASP A 306 14.55 16.51 12.71
CA ASP A 306 14.17 15.78 13.93
C ASP A 306 12.71 16.03 14.40
N LYS A 307 12.01 17.07 13.94
CA LYS A 307 10.66 17.35 14.47
C LYS A 307 9.66 16.27 14.07
N TRP A 308 9.74 15.80 12.83
CA TRP A 308 8.88 14.73 12.32
C TRP A 308 9.15 13.45 13.09
N ARG A 309 10.41 13.00 13.11
CA ARG A 309 10.81 11.76 13.80
C ARG A 309 10.65 11.77 15.32
N LYS A 310 10.91 12.91 15.99
CA LYS A 310 11.01 12.97 17.46
C LYS A 310 9.95 13.86 18.09
N LYS A 311 9.87 15.14 17.70
CA LYS A 311 9.02 16.15 18.37
C LYS A 311 7.54 15.74 18.28
N TYR A 312 7.04 15.47 17.09
CA TYR A 312 5.61 15.19 16.85
C TYR A 312 5.14 13.82 17.38
N ARG A 313 6.07 12.89 17.59
CA ARG A 313 5.81 11.55 18.13
C ARG A 313 6.18 11.42 19.60
N LYS A 314 6.54 12.53 20.27
CA LYS A 314 6.77 12.56 21.72
C LYS A 314 5.42 12.36 22.41
N PRO A 315 5.23 11.25 23.15
CA PRO A 315 3.93 10.96 23.73
C PRO A 315 3.67 11.83 24.96
N TYR A 316 2.45 12.36 25.05
CA TYR A 316 1.95 13.03 26.24
C TYR A 316 0.67 12.34 26.72
N ALA A 317 0.46 12.37 28.04
CA ALA A 317 -0.80 11.96 28.66
C ALA A 317 -1.64 13.21 28.91
N TRP A 318 -2.76 13.32 28.22
CA TRP A 318 -3.65 14.47 28.35
C TRP A 318 -5.10 14.11 28.08
N ARG A 319 -6.00 15.06 28.34
CA ARG A 319 -7.43 14.91 28.09
C ARG A 319 -8.01 16.21 27.59
N LEU A 320 -8.93 16.12 26.64
CA LEU A 320 -9.65 17.25 26.07
C LEU A 320 -10.99 17.39 26.78
N GLN A 321 -11.31 18.59 27.23
CA GLN A 321 -12.60 18.93 27.81
C GLN A 321 -13.16 20.21 27.19
N PHE A 322 -14.48 20.34 27.19
CA PHE A 322 -15.19 21.45 26.57
C PHE A 322 -15.95 22.27 27.61
N VAL A 323 -15.76 23.58 27.58
CA VAL A 323 -16.57 24.54 28.36
C VAL A 323 -17.39 25.35 27.36
N LYS A 324 -18.71 25.25 27.46
CA LYS A 324 -19.64 25.74 26.44
C LYS A 324 -20.53 26.83 27.05
N ASP A 325 -20.40 28.04 26.51
CA ASP A 325 -21.32 29.15 26.82
C ASP A 325 -22.48 29.24 25.81
N ALA A 326 -22.44 28.42 24.73
CA ALA A 326 -23.47 28.32 23.69
C ALA A 326 -24.26 27.01 23.76
N ASP A 327 -25.54 27.09 23.38
CA ASP A 327 -26.38 25.93 23.06
C ASP A 327 -26.05 25.46 21.64
N LEU A 328 -25.09 24.54 21.52
CA LEU A 328 -24.69 23.96 20.25
C LEU A 328 -25.68 22.87 19.82
N VAL A 329 -26.25 23.01 18.62
CA VAL A 329 -27.07 21.95 18.04
C VAL A 329 -26.17 21.01 17.25
N ASN A 330 -26.17 19.73 17.64
CA ASN A 330 -25.45 18.66 16.95
C ASN A 330 -23.96 18.94 16.68
N PRO A 331 -23.17 19.42 17.66
CA PRO A 331 -21.76 19.71 17.45
C PRO A 331 -20.94 18.48 17.05
N GLU A 332 -19.86 18.74 16.34
CA GLU A 332 -18.82 17.82 15.94
C GLU A 332 -17.47 18.54 16.06
N VAL A 333 -16.49 17.89 16.66
CA VAL A 333 -15.14 18.45 16.80
C VAL A 333 -14.14 17.49 16.20
N GLU A 334 -13.51 17.89 15.11
CA GLU A 334 -12.34 17.21 14.57
C GLU A 334 -11.10 17.78 15.24
N VAL A 335 -10.23 16.89 15.71
CA VAL A 335 -8.95 17.24 16.31
C VAL A 335 -7.86 16.65 15.43
N GLU A 336 -7.02 17.52 14.87
CA GLU A 336 -5.82 17.10 14.17
C GLU A 336 -4.62 17.15 15.13
N PHE A 337 -3.67 16.24 14.94
CA PHE A 337 -2.46 16.17 15.76
C PHE A 337 -1.21 16.49 14.94
N PHE A 338 -0.15 16.97 15.60
CA PHE A 338 1.09 17.33 14.92
C PHE A 338 1.76 16.16 14.16
N ASN A 339 1.51 14.91 14.55
CA ASN A 339 2.00 13.73 13.80
C ASN A 339 1.15 13.36 12.59
N GLY A 340 0.07 14.10 12.29
CA GLY A 340 -0.81 13.88 11.14
C GLY A 340 -1.98 12.93 11.42
N GLU A 341 -2.14 12.45 12.66
CA GLU A 341 -3.35 11.73 13.05
C GLU A 341 -4.55 12.70 13.14
N GLN A 342 -5.75 12.14 13.03
CA GLN A 342 -7.01 12.87 13.13
C GLN A 342 -8.05 12.04 13.89
N VAL A 343 -8.86 12.70 14.71
CA VAL A 343 -10.01 12.09 15.36
C VAL A 343 -11.21 13.01 15.33
N THR A 344 -12.37 12.45 14.98
CA THR A 344 -13.65 13.17 15.01
C THR A 344 -14.46 12.77 16.24
N ILE A 345 -14.86 13.76 17.04
CA ILE A 345 -15.72 13.60 18.21
C ILE A 345 -17.15 13.95 17.79
N ILE A 346 -18.00 12.93 17.72
CA ILE A 346 -19.40 13.03 17.29
C ILE A 346 -20.32 12.81 18.48
N ASP A 347 -20.46 13.82 19.33
CA ASP A 347 -21.35 13.76 20.48
C ASP A 347 -21.91 15.14 20.82
N SER A 348 -23.24 15.24 20.90
CA SER A 348 -23.94 16.48 21.25
C SER A 348 -23.55 17.02 22.64
N LEU A 349 -23.12 16.15 23.55
CA LEU A 349 -22.65 16.52 24.87
C LEU A 349 -21.19 16.98 24.87
N LEU A 350 -20.42 16.72 23.80
CA LEU A 350 -18.97 16.93 23.74
C LEU A 350 -18.30 16.47 25.05
N PRO A 351 -18.34 15.17 25.36
CA PRO A 351 -17.78 14.64 26.58
C PRO A 351 -16.26 14.74 26.55
N GLU A 352 -15.68 14.62 27.73
CA GLU A 352 -14.24 14.61 27.89
C GLU A 352 -13.62 13.42 27.13
N GLN A 353 -12.53 13.69 26.42
CA GLN A 353 -11.79 12.69 25.66
C GLN A 353 -10.42 12.47 26.27
N ASP A 354 -10.10 11.22 26.59
CA ASP A 354 -8.81 10.87 27.18
C ASP A 354 -7.80 10.43 26.11
N PHE A 355 -6.61 11.00 26.17
CA PHE A 355 -5.47 10.73 25.29
C PHE A 355 -4.25 10.31 26.15
N PRO A 356 -4.20 9.04 26.61
CA PRO A 356 -3.24 8.61 27.63
C PRO A 356 -1.78 8.58 27.16
N VAL A 357 -1.54 8.34 25.87
CA VAL A 357 -0.21 8.31 25.23
C VAL A 357 -0.41 8.75 23.78
N HIS A 358 -0.51 10.06 23.54
CA HIS A 358 -0.85 10.58 22.21
C HIS A 358 0.00 11.79 21.83
N ALA A 359 0.06 12.07 20.53
CA ALA A 359 0.58 13.32 19.99
C ALA A 359 -0.27 14.52 20.48
N LEU A 360 0.35 15.70 20.47
CA LEU A 360 -0.31 16.95 20.83
C LEU A 360 -1.22 17.46 19.71
N PRO A 361 -2.33 18.13 20.03
CA PRO A 361 -3.23 18.67 19.02
C PRO A 361 -2.52 19.80 18.25
N SER A 362 -2.70 19.83 16.94
CA SER A 362 -2.23 20.90 16.05
C SER A 362 -3.35 21.86 15.67
N SER A 363 -4.59 21.37 15.58
CA SER A 363 -5.75 22.20 15.24
C SER A 363 -7.04 21.57 15.78
N LEU A 364 -8.08 22.40 15.91
CA LEU A 364 -9.43 21.95 16.18
C LEU A 364 -10.37 22.55 15.14
N PHE A 365 -11.29 21.74 14.64
CA PHE A 365 -12.35 22.16 13.73
C PHE A 365 -13.71 21.84 14.33
N LEU A 366 -14.42 22.88 14.78
CA LEU A 366 -15.76 22.79 15.34
C LEU A 366 -16.79 22.99 14.24
N THR A 367 -17.67 22.01 14.04
CA THR A 367 -18.85 22.12 13.20
C THR A 367 -20.10 22.03 14.08
N SER A 368 -21.07 22.92 13.86
CA SER A 368 -22.35 22.89 14.57
C SER A 368 -23.47 23.42 13.68
N THR A 369 -24.73 23.16 14.05
CA THR A 369 -25.89 23.79 13.40
C THR A 369 -26.28 25.04 14.18
N GLY A 370 -26.33 26.18 13.51
CA GLY A 370 -26.80 27.44 14.08
C GLY A 370 -28.32 27.46 14.28
N PRO A 371 -28.85 28.43 15.06
CA PRO A 371 -30.30 28.58 15.28
C PRO A 371 -31.11 28.82 13.99
N ASP A 372 -30.46 29.31 12.93
CA ASP A 372 -31.03 29.53 11.59
C ASP A 372 -31.06 28.25 10.73
N GLY A 373 -30.62 27.11 11.28
CA GLY A 373 -30.53 25.82 10.58
C GLY A 373 -29.31 25.69 9.67
N LYS A 374 -28.41 26.68 9.63
CA LYS A 374 -27.20 26.61 8.79
C LYS A 374 -26.03 25.99 9.55
N THR A 375 -25.18 25.28 8.82
CA THR A 375 -23.92 24.77 9.38
C THR A 375 -22.94 25.92 9.62
N LYS A 376 -22.53 26.08 10.88
CA LYS A 376 -21.41 26.94 11.28
C LYS A 376 -20.16 26.09 11.45
N ARG A 377 -19.03 26.61 10.96
CA ARG A 377 -17.71 25.99 11.05
C ARG A 377 -16.74 27.00 11.65
N ASP A 378 -15.90 26.51 12.54
CA ASP A 378 -14.86 27.31 13.15
C ASP A 378 -13.57 26.49 13.23
N TYR A 379 -12.46 27.07 12.77
CA TYR A 379 -11.16 26.43 12.67
C TYR A 379 -10.16 27.22 13.49
N VAL A 380 -9.42 26.54 14.36
CA VAL A 380 -8.31 27.15 15.09
C VAL A 380 -7.06 26.28 14.98
N ALA A 381 -5.96 26.88 14.54
CA ALA A 381 -4.65 26.24 14.54
C ALA A 381 -3.86 26.65 15.78
N LEU A 382 -3.17 25.69 16.40
CA LEU A 382 -2.31 25.92 17.55
C LEU A 382 -0.89 26.29 17.11
N ASP A 383 -0.28 27.24 17.81
CA ASP A 383 1.13 27.57 17.63
C ASP A 383 2.01 26.41 18.12
N GLU A 384 2.88 25.90 17.25
CA GLU A 384 3.67 24.70 17.52
C GLU A 384 4.63 24.92 18.69
N GLU A 385 5.46 25.96 18.65
CA GLU A 385 6.48 26.19 19.67
C GLU A 385 5.85 26.50 21.03
N ASN A 386 4.76 27.26 21.06
CA ASN A 386 4.01 27.48 22.28
C ASN A 386 3.40 26.20 22.84
N THR A 387 2.78 25.38 21.99
CA THR A 387 2.10 24.16 22.46
C THR A 387 3.09 23.19 23.09
N PHE A 388 4.20 22.90 22.41
CA PHE A 388 5.22 22.01 22.96
C PHE A 388 5.86 22.57 24.23
N SER A 389 6.21 23.86 24.27
CA SER A 389 6.82 24.46 25.47
C SER A 389 5.88 24.48 26.68
N VAL A 390 4.57 24.72 26.48
CA VAL A 390 3.56 24.63 27.53
C VAL A 390 3.46 23.20 28.07
N PHE A 391 3.33 22.21 27.19
CA PHE A 391 3.25 20.82 27.62
C PHE A 391 4.52 20.35 28.32
N GLU A 392 5.69 20.73 27.83
CA GLU A 392 6.96 20.43 28.51
C GLU A 392 6.98 21.03 29.91
N LYS A 393 6.62 22.32 30.06
CA LYS A 393 6.55 22.98 31.36
C LYS A 393 5.57 22.28 32.31
N LEU A 394 4.36 21.96 31.85
CA LEU A 394 3.33 21.30 32.66
C LEU A 394 3.69 19.87 33.07
N THR A 395 4.59 19.21 32.33
CA THR A 395 5.03 17.83 32.56
C THR A 395 6.45 17.70 33.15
N MET A 396 7.12 18.81 33.50
CA MET A 396 8.45 18.79 34.12
C MET A 396 8.50 18.09 35.50
N SER A 397 7.37 17.99 36.20
CA SER A 397 7.29 17.26 37.47
C SER A 397 7.55 15.77 37.23
N LYS A 398 8.41 15.13 38.04
CA LYS A 398 8.70 13.69 37.97
C LYS A 398 7.48 12.79 38.27
N GLN A 399 6.33 13.35 38.63
CA GLN A 399 5.07 12.61 38.75
C GLN A 399 4.38 12.52 37.40
N LYS A 400 3.74 11.38 37.10
CA LYS A 400 2.83 11.25 35.96
C LYS A 400 1.63 12.18 36.17
N ILE A 401 1.71 13.37 35.61
CA ILE A 401 0.63 14.36 35.61
C ILE A 401 -0.09 14.27 34.28
N THR A 402 -1.39 14.03 34.31
CA THR A 402 -2.26 14.16 33.13
C THR A 402 -2.58 15.64 32.92
N VAL A 403 -2.28 16.16 31.72
CA VAL A 403 -2.61 17.55 31.35
C VAL A 403 -4.07 17.63 30.91
N VAL A 404 -4.82 18.61 31.42
CA VAL A 404 -6.19 18.87 30.96
C VAL A 404 -6.18 20.02 29.98
N VAL A 405 -6.56 19.76 28.73
CA VAL A 405 -6.75 20.77 27.69
C VAL A 405 -8.22 21.18 27.70
N THR A 406 -8.47 22.47 27.95
CA THR A 406 -9.82 23.04 27.97
C THR A 406 -10.05 23.85 26.70
N CYS A 407 -11.01 23.43 25.88
CA CYS A 407 -11.52 24.20 24.75
C CYS A 407 -12.75 24.99 25.21
N LYS A 408 -12.65 26.31 25.22
CA LYS A 408 -13.76 27.20 25.58
C LYS A 408 -14.48 27.68 24.32
N ILE A 409 -15.78 27.43 24.26
CA ILE A 409 -16.66 27.81 23.16
C ILE A 409 -17.56 28.97 23.63
N ASN A 410 -17.49 30.10 22.94
CA ASN A 410 -18.26 31.30 23.27
C ASN A 410 -19.75 31.15 22.91
N LYS A 411 -20.56 32.16 23.25
CA LYS A 411 -22.01 32.21 22.96
C LYS A 411 -22.34 32.18 21.46
N GLN A 412 -21.40 32.55 20.61
CA GLN A 412 -21.52 32.52 19.16
C GLN A 412 -21.24 31.11 18.60
N GLY A 413 -20.77 30.16 19.40
CA GLY A 413 -20.39 28.83 18.95
C GLY A 413 -19.03 28.81 18.26
N GLU A 414 -18.11 29.68 18.66
CA GLU A 414 -16.71 29.73 18.20
C GLU A 414 -15.76 29.38 19.34
N ILE A 415 -14.62 28.80 19.01
CA ILE A 415 -13.53 28.47 19.93
C ILE A 415 -12.83 29.78 20.31
N GLU A 416 -13.13 30.28 21.50
CA GLU A 416 -12.61 31.55 22.02
C GLU A 416 -11.18 31.40 22.52
N LYS A 417 -10.90 30.28 23.20
CA LYS A 417 -9.63 30.06 23.89
C LYS A 417 -9.39 28.59 24.14
N ILE A 418 -8.12 28.19 24.05
CA ILE A 418 -7.66 26.88 24.49
C ILE A 418 -6.62 27.06 25.60
N THR A 419 -6.77 26.35 26.71
CA THR A 419 -5.80 26.34 27.82
C THR A 419 -5.38 24.92 28.16
N ALA A 420 -4.15 24.77 28.64
CA ALA A 420 -3.64 23.52 29.18
C ALA A 420 -3.30 23.73 30.66
N LYS A 421 -3.74 22.80 31.52
CA LYS A 421 -3.49 22.90 32.96
C LYS A 421 -3.07 21.57 33.57
N ASN A 422 -2.32 21.67 34.66
CA ASN A 422 -2.13 20.59 35.62
C ASN A 422 -2.73 21.00 36.98
N ASN A 423 -2.37 20.28 38.05
CA ASN A 423 -2.86 20.57 39.40
C ASN A 423 -2.22 21.84 40.03
N LEU A 424 -1.25 22.49 39.38
CA LEU A 424 -0.45 23.58 39.91
C LEU A 424 -0.66 24.89 39.15
N GLU A 425 -0.70 24.84 37.82
CA GLU A 425 -0.80 26.01 36.97
C GLU A 425 -1.62 25.74 35.70
N GLU A 426 -2.18 26.81 35.14
CA GLU A 426 -2.92 26.85 33.88
C GLU A 426 -2.22 27.83 32.93
N LEU A 427 -1.96 27.37 31.71
CA LEU A 427 -1.24 28.13 30.69
C LEU A 427 -2.07 28.18 29.39
N PRO A 428 -2.10 29.32 28.68
CA PRO A 428 -2.79 29.41 27.40
C PRO A 428 -2.02 28.68 26.29
N LEU A 429 -2.76 27.98 25.43
CA LEU A 429 -2.26 27.54 24.12
C LEU A 429 -2.57 28.67 23.12
N LYS A 430 -1.53 29.25 22.53
CA LYS A 430 -1.65 30.34 21.57
C LYS A 430 -2.23 29.79 20.27
N LEU A 431 -3.24 30.49 19.76
CA LEU A 431 -3.78 30.24 18.42
C LEU A 431 -2.87 30.96 17.41
N LYS A 432 -2.60 30.34 16.26
CA LYS A 432 -1.95 31.03 15.14
C LYS A 432 -2.91 32.10 14.61
N ALA A 433 -2.38 33.29 14.32
CA ALA A 433 -3.13 34.28 13.56
C ALA A 433 -3.18 33.84 12.09
N ASP A 434 -4.32 34.08 11.44
CA ASP A 434 -4.51 33.84 10.00
C ASP A 434 -3.54 34.65 9.13
#